data_AF-A0AAD5WNP1-F1
#
_entry.id   AF-A0AAD5WNP1-F1
#
_cell.length_a   1.000
_cell.length_b   1.000
_cell.length_c   1.000
_cell.angle_alpha   90.00
_cell.angle_beta   90.00
_cell.angle_gamma   90.00
#
_symmetry.space_group_name_H-M   'P 1'
#
loop_
_entity.id
_entity.type
_entity.pdbx_description
1 polymer ?
#
loop_
_entity_poly.entity_id
_entity_poly.type
_entity_poly.pdbx_seq_one_letter_code
_entity_poly.pdbx_strand_id
1 'polypeptide(L)'
;MERKPEDVLQKLRSLQKKHEVSVIKLSEPISSAEPSNNDTNQRTSDASNTSLDGVTPASLQADLTHYKELFAKLRFSYVEQVTKEKFIRAIVGDPPLIVTPQENAELEKENLEAKAALKALKVEVADMVSDLERRGKELTTRYEQVQLETNQLQELPEKISGLEESISQLKKKQSPIQNPNMVLPLSRTLELVDKRTQERDELDRHFEQLQAQVPRKRKEMERLQAELAPLETKRQTSTTAAKEARRRKEAALGGVQDDLEERGRWWTASETALKQMLDI
;
A
#
# COMPACT_ATOMS: atom_id res chain seq x y z
N MET A 1 0.56 -13.92 -26.95
CA MET A 1 1.72 -13.05 -27.26
C MET A 1 1.72 -11.91 -26.25
N GLU A 2 2.42 -12.08 -25.14
CA GLU A 2 2.60 -11.01 -24.15
C GLU A 2 3.59 -9.99 -24.74
N ARG A 3 3.08 -8.80 -25.09
CA ARG A 3 3.94 -7.69 -25.51
C ARG A 3 4.63 -7.15 -24.27
N LYS A 4 5.95 -7.03 -24.30
CA LYS A 4 6.69 -6.41 -23.20
C LYS A 4 6.22 -4.95 -23.04
N PRO A 5 6.08 -4.44 -21.79
CA PRO A 5 5.62 -3.08 -21.54
C PRO A 5 6.53 -2.02 -22.18
N GLU A 6 7.82 -2.32 -22.29
CA GLU A 6 8.82 -1.47 -22.95
C GLU A 6 8.54 -1.29 -24.46
N ASP A 7 8.15 -2.36 -25.17
CA ASP A 7 7.82 -2.30 -26.60
C ASP A 7 6.56 -1.44 -26.83
N VAL A 8 5.62 -1.48 -25.89
CA VAL A 8 4.39 -0.68 -25.95
C VAL A 8 4.69 0.79 -25.71
N LEU A 9 5.53 1.12 -24.72
CA LEU A 9 6.00 2.48 -24.46
C LEU A 9 6.77 3.08 -25.63
N GLN A 10 7.67 2.31 -26.25
CA GLN A 10 8.42 2.78 -27.43
C GLN A 10 7.48 3.08 -28.61
N LYS A 11 6.48 2.22 -28.85
CA LYS A 11 5.45 2.46 -29.87
C LYS A 11 4.62 3.70 -29.54
N LEU A 12 4.16 3.88 -28.30
CA LEU A 12 3.44 5.07 -27.85
C LEU A 12 4.25 6.35 -28.06
N ARG A 13 5.52 6.36 -27.65
CA ARG A 13 6.43 7.50 -27.89
C ARG A 13 6.62 7.80 -29.36
N SER A 14 6.72 6.77 -30.21
CA SER A 14 6.84 6.96 -31.66
C SER A 14 5.57 7.55 -32.28
N LEU A 15 4.39 7.18 -31.78
CA LEU A 15 3.11 7.70 -32.23
C LEU A 15 2.89 9.14 -31.76
N GLN A 16 3.23 9.44 -30.50
CA GLN A 16 3.15 10.80 -29.95
C GLN A 16 4.06 11.78 -30.70
N LYS A 17 5.30 11.37 -31.04
CA LYS A 17 6.21 12.22 -31.84
C LYS A 17 5.70 12.46 -33.26
N LYS A 18 5.04 11.48 -33.86
CA LYS A 18 4.46 11.62 -35.21
C LYS A 18 3.21 12.49 -35.22
N HIS A 19 2.45 12.49 -34.13
CA HIS A 19 1.16 13.18 -34.01
C HIS A 19 1.14 14.11 -32.79
N GLU A 20 2.02 15.10 -32.79
CA GLU A 20 1.95 16.18 -31.80
C GLU A 20 0.72 17.05 -32.08
N VAL A 21 -0.30 16.91 -31.22
CA VAL A 21 -1.56 17.65 -31.29
C VAL A 21 -1.30 19.07 -30.80
N SER A 22 -0.83 19.94 -31.69
CA SER A 22 -0.74 21.38 -31.46
C SER A 22 -1.74 22.09 -32.36
N VAL A 23 -2.49 23.05 -31.80
CA VAL A 23 -3.45 23.88 -32.54
C VAL A 23 -2.81 24.47 -33.80
N ILE A 24 -1.53 24.85 -33.70
CA ILE A 24 -0.76 25.47 -34.79
C ILE A 24 -0.46 24.46 -35.92
N LYS A 25 -0.11 23.22 -35.58
CA LYS A 25 0.13 22.14 -36.58
C LYS A 25 -1.18 21.64 -37.20
N LEU A 26 -2.28 21.70 -36.46
CA LEU A 26 -3.60 21.34 -36.96
C LEU A 26 -4.19 22.40 -37.89
N SER A 27 -3.81 23.68 -37.72
CA SER A 27 -4.23 24.77 -38.60
C SER A 27 -3.39 24.92 -39.88
N GLU A 28 -2.17 24.37 -39.91
CA GLU A 28 -1.26 24.45 -41.06
C GLU A 28 -1.87 23.93 -42.39
N PRO A 29 -2.63 22.81 -42.43
CA PRO A 29 -3.30 22.35 -43.64
C PRO A 29 -4.44 23.28 -44.10
N ILE A 30 -5.05 24.02 -43.18
CA ILE A 30 -6.15 24.95 -43.47
C ILE A 30 -5.58 26.22 -44.13
N SER A 31 -4.46 26.74 -43.61
CA SER A 31 -3.78 27.90 -44.19
C SER A 31 -3.09 27.61 -45.53
N SER A 32 -2.67 26.36 -45.77
CA SER A 32 -2.03 25.95 -47.03
C SER A 32 -3.02 25.52 -48.13
N ALA A 33 -4.31 25.40 -47.80
CA ALA A 33 -5.38 25.15 -48.78
C ALA A 33 -5.89 26.45 -49.46
N GLU A 34 -5.46 27.63 -49.01
CA GLU A 34 -5.64 28.89 -49.75
C GLU A 34 -4.75 28.84 -51.01
N PRO A 35 -5.30 28.93 -52.24
CA PRO A 35 -4.50 28.94 -53.44
C PRO A 35 -3.64 30.20 -53.45
N SER A 36 -2.33 30.01 -53.29
CA SER A 36 -1.32 31.05 -53.44
C SER A 36 -1.26 31.44 -54.92
N ASN A 37 -2.15 32.35 -55.32
CA ASN A 37 -1.98 33.11 -56.55
C ASN A 37 -0.75 34.00 -56.38
N ASN A 38 0.38 33.50 -56.88
CA ASN A 38 1.65 34.20 -57.05
C ASN A 38 1.51 35.33 -58.09
N ASP A 39 0.83 36.42 -57.73
CA ASP A 39 0.96 37.69 -58.43
C ASP A 39 1.71 38.68 -57.55
N THR A 40 3.01 38.82 -57.83
CA THR A 40 4.01 39.64 -57.15
C THR A 40 3.81 41.16 -57.27
N ASN A 41 2.59 41.64 -57.52
CA ASN A 41 2.28 43.07 -57.66
C ASN A 41 1.02 43.50 -56.90
N GLN A 42 0.67 42.84 -55.81
CA GLN A 42 -0.37 43.34 -54.93
C GLN A 42 0.23 44.38 -53.97
N ARG A 43 -0.15 45.66 -54.18
CA ARG A 43 0.10 46.77 -53.24
C ARG A 43 -0.35 46.34 -51.83
N THR A 44 0.61 46.08 -50.95
CA THR A 44 0.37 45.72 -49.55
C THR A 44 0.04 46.97 -48.72
N SER A 45 -1.16 47.50 -48.90
CA SER A 45 -1.75 48.44 -47.94
C SER A 45 -2.61 47.72 -46.88
N ASP A 46 -2.37 46.43 -46.71
CA ASP A 46 -3.14 45.57 -45.81
C ASP A 46 -2.39 45.39 -44.48
N ALA A 47 -3.00 45.85 -43.39
CA ALA A 47 -2.49 45.68 -42.02
C ALA A 47 -2.47 44.20 -41.57
N SER A 48 -2.98 43.31 -42.41
CA SER A 48 -3.10 41.86 -42.18
C SER A 48 -1.76 41.09 -42.24
N ASN A 49 -0.65 41.76 -42.56
CA ASN A 49 0.69 41.14 -42.63
C ASN A 49 1.49 41.29 -41.33
N THR A 50 0.81 41.29 -40.17
CA THR A 50 1.50 41.06 -38.90
C THR A 50 2.06 39.65 -38.94
N SER A 51 3.37 39.57 -39.14
CA SER A 51 4.20 38.38 -39.06
C SER A 51 3.60 37.36 -38.08
N LEU A 52 3.26 36.16 -38.60
CA LEU A 52 2.76 34.98 -37.89
C LEU A 52 3.78 34.41 -36.87
N ASP A 53 4.73 35.23 -36.42
CA ASP A 53 5.79 34.87 -35.51
C ASP A 53 5.27 35.09 -34.09
N GLY A 54 4.69 34.02 -33.52
CA GLY A 54 4.14 34.02 -32.15
C GLY A 54 2.62 33.96 -32.02
N VAL A 55 1.93 33.21 -32.88
CA VAL A 55 0.48 32.97 -32.73
C VAL A 55 0.21 32.22 -31.43
N THR A 56 -0.35 32.92 -30.44
CA THR A 56 -0.92 32.31 -29.23
C THR A 56 -2.42 32.15 -29.41
N PRO A 57 -3.08 31.17 -28.76
CA PRO A 57 -4.53 31.01 -28.87
C PRO A 57 -5.31 32.29 -28.51
N ALA A 58 -4.78 33.09 -27.57
CA ALA A 58 -5.36 34.37 -27.18
C ALA A 58 -5.20 35.45 -28.26
N SER A 59 -4.07 35.51 -28.98
CA SER A 59 -3.88 36.47 -30.07
C SER A 59 -4.79 36.12 -31.26
N LEU A 60 -4.95 34.84 -31.59
CA LEU A 60 -5.85 34.40 -32.66
C LEU A 60 -7.32 34.80 -32.38
N GLN A 61 -7.76 34.72 -31.12
CA GLN A 61 -9.10 35.13 -30.74
C GLN A 61 -9.30 36.64 -30.88
N ALA A 62 -8.30 37.44 -30.47
CA ALA A 62 -8.31 38.89 -30.66
C ALA A 62 -8.39 39.26 -32.14
N ASP A 63 -7.57 38.62 -32.99
CA ASP A 63 -7.58 38.85 -34.43
C ASP A 63 -8.94 38.51 -35.05
N LEU A 64 -9.55 37.37 -34.69
CA LEU A 64 -10.89 37.00 -35.15
C LEU A 64 -11.96 38.03 -34.76
N THR A 65 -11.88 38.61 -33.56
CA THR A 65 -12.81 39.67 -33.15
C THR A 65 -12.58 40.95 -33.97
N HIS A 66 -11.32 41.34 -34.18
CA HIS A 66 -10.95 42.50 -34.97
C HIS A 66 -11.43 42.38 -36.41
N TYR A 67 -11.17 41.25 -37.07
CA TYR A 67 -11.60 41.00 -38.45
C TYR A 67 -13.13 40.97 -38.59
N LYS A 68 -13.85 40.39 -37.62
CA LYS A 68 -15.32 40.43 -37.63
C LYS A 68 -15.86 41.86 -37.64
N GLU A 69 -15.29 42.74 -36.81
CA GLU A 69 -15.68 44.15 -36.77
C GLU A 69 -15.29 44.89 -38.05
N LEU A 70 -14.06 44.67 -38.55
CA LEU A 70 -13.56 45.27 -39.79
C LEU A 70 -14.44 44.91 -40.98
N PHE A 71 -14.73 43.61 -41.17
CA PHE A 71 -15.56 43.15 -42.28
C PHE A 71 -17.01 43.60 -42.14
N ALA A 72 -17.55 43.70 -40.91
CA ALA A 72 -18.88 44.28 -40.70
C ALA A 72 -18.94 45.74 -41.17
N LYS A 73 -17.92 46.55 -40.82
CA LYS A 73 -17.79 47.95 -41.26
C LYS A 73 -17.60 48.06 -42.77
N LEU A 74 -16.72 47.23 -43.33
CA LEU A 74 -16.45 47.22 -44.77
C LEU A 74 -17.68 46.80 -45.58
N ARG A 75 -18.42 45.80 -45.13
CA ARG A 75 -19.67 45.35 -45.76
C ARG A 75 -20.71 46.47 -45.78
N PHE A 76 -20.87 47.20 -44.67
CA PHE A 76 -21.80 48.33 -44.60
C PHE A 76 -21.39 49.44 -45.58
N SER A 77 -20.13 49.88 -45.52
CA SER A 77 -19.59 50.92 -46.39
C SER A 77 -19.70 50.56 -47.88
N TYR A 78 -19.35 49.32 -48.24
CA TYR A 78 -19.42 48.85 -49.62
C TYR A 78 -20.85 48.83 -50.16
N VAL A 79 -21.80 48.25 -49.41
CA VAL A 79 -23.21 48.22 -49.82
C VAL A 79 -23.77 49.63 -49.95
N GLU A 80 -23.46 50.53 -49.01
CA GLU A 80 -23.87 51.92 -49.08
C GLU A 80 -23.28 52.64 -50.31
N GLN A 81 -21.98 52.46 -50.58
CA GLN A 81 -21.32 53.10 -51.70
C GLN A 81 -21.85 52.59 -53.05
N VAL A 82 -21.96 51.27 -53.21
CA VAL A 82 -22.46 50.66 -54.46
C VAL A 82 -23.93 51.02 -54.69
N THR A 83 -24.75 51.09 -53.64
CA THR A 83 -26.15 51.51 -53.78
C THR A 83 -26.27 52.98 -54.17
N LYS A 84 -25.47 53.87 -53.54
CA LYS A 84 -25.40 55.28 -53.94
C LYS A 84 -24.95 55.45 -55.39
N GLU A 85 -23.90 54.75 -55.80
CA GLU A 85 -23.39 54.81 -57.18
C GLU A 85 -24.42 54.29 -58.19
N LYS A 86 -25.00 53.11 -57.94
CA LYS A 86 -26.05 52.54 -58.79
C LYS A 86 -27.27 53.47 -58.90
N PHE A 87 -27.67 54.10 -57.80
CA PHE A 87 -28.76 55.06 -57.79
C PHE A 87 -28.46 56.29 -58.66
N ILE A 88 -27.27 56.89 -58.49
CA ILE A 88 -26.84 58.03 -59.31
C ILE A 88 -26.76 57.65 -60.79
N ARG A 89 -26.21 56.48 -61.11
CA ARG A 89 -26.14 55.99 -62.49
C ARG A 89 -27.53 55.72 -63.07
N ALA A 90 -28.48 55.24 -62.28
CA ALA A 90 -29.86 55.00 -62.73
C ALA A 90 -30.60 56.29 -63.07
N ILE A 91 -30.37 57.39 -62.31
CA ILE A 91 -31.03 58.68 -62.55
C ILE A 91 -30.32 59.56 -63.60
N VAL A 92 -28.99 59.44 -63.73
CA VAL A 92 -28.18 60.23 -64.67
C VAL A 92 -27.93 59.49 -66.00
N GLY A 93 -28.11 58.17 -66.04
CA GLY A 93 -27.93 57.37 -67.24
C GLY A 93 -28.92 57.71 -68.35
N ASP A 94 -28.46 57.63 -69.61
CA ASP A 94 -29.28 57.85 -70.80
C ASP A 94 -29.31 56.55 -71.63
N PRO A 95 -30.44 55.81 -71.71
CA PRO A 95 -31.76 56.15 -71.14
C PRO A 95 -31.86 55.87 -69.62
N PRO A 96 -32.74 56.59 -68.90
CA PRO A 96 -32.93 56.41 -67.46
C PRO A 96 -33.48 55.02 -67.16
N LEU A 97 -32.94 54.39 -66.12
CA LEU A 97 -33.38 53.06 -65.71
C LEU A 97 -34.69 53.17 -64.92
N ILE A 98 -35.81 52.78 -65.55
CA ILE A 98 -37.12 52.75 -64.90
C ILE A 98 -37.35 51.33 -64.39
N VAL A 99 -37.29 51.15 -63.08
CA VAL A 99 -37.57 49.85 -62.45
C VAL A 99 -39.07 49.58 -62.51
N THR A 100 -39.47 48.48 -63.13
CA THR A 100 -40.89 48.11 -63.21
C THR A 100 -41.37 47.39 -61.95
N PRO A 101 -42.66 47.47 -61.58
CA PRO A 101 -43.20 46.71 -60.45
C PRO A 101 -43.02 45.19 -60.60
N GLN A 102 -42.95 44.69 -61.84
CA GLN A 102 -42.72 43.27 -62.13
C GLN A 102 -41.28 42.86 -61.83
N GLU A 103 -40.30 43.65 -62.25
CA GLU A 103 -38.88 43.44 -61.91
C GLU A 103 -38.64 43.44 -60.40
N ASN A 104 -39.30 44.35 -59.67
CA ASN A 104 -39.23 44.35 -58.21
C ASN A 104 -39.81 43.07 -57.60
N ALA A 105 -40.95 42.59 -58.09
CA ALA A 105 -41.56 41.36 -57.60
C ALA A 105 -40.68 40.12 -57.88
N GLU A 106 -40.03 40.07 -59.04
CA GLU A 106 -39.07 39.01 -59.39
C GLU A 106 -37.82 39.05 -58.49
N LEU A 107 -37.22 40.23 -58.28
CA LEU A 107 -36.08 40.42 -57.38
C LEU A 107 -36.42 40.13 -55.92
N GLU A 108 -37.64 40.42 -55.47
CA GLU A 108 -38.12 40.05 -54.14
C GLU A 108 -38.21 38.52 -53.99
N LYS A 109 -38.71 37.82 -55.01
CA LYS A 109 -38.78 36.36 -55.01
C LYS A 109 -37.38 35.73 -54.97
N GLU A 110 -36.46 36.19 -55.80
CA GLU A 110 -35.07 35.72 -55.81
C GLU A 110 -34.37 35.98 -54.47
N ASN A 111 -34.57 37.16 -53.87
CA ASN A 111 -34.04 37.47 -52.54
C ASN A 111 -34.62 36.57 -51.45
N LEU A 112 -35.90 36.21 -51.52
CA LEU A 112 -36.52 35.29 -50.58
C LEU A 112 -35.91 33.89 -50.68
N GLU A 113 -35.72 33.38 -51.90
CA GLU A 113 -35.07 32.10 -52.15
C GLU A 113 -33.61 32.09 -51.66
N ALA A 114 -32.83 33.11 -52.03
CA ALA A 114 -31.44 33.26 -51.57
C ALA A 114 -31.35 33.41 -50.04
N LYS A 115 -32.28 34.13 -49.42
CA LYS A 115 -32.35 34.28 -47.96
C LYS A 115 -32.73 32.98 -47.26
N ALA A 116 -33.59 32.16 -47.85
CA ALA A 116 -33.92 30.84 -47.33
C ALA A 116 -32.69 29.90 -47.40
N ALA A 117 -32.00 29.86 -48.54
CA ALA A 117 -30.78 29.09 -48.72
C ALA A 117 -29.68 29.53 -47.74
N LEU A 118 -29.46 30.84 -47.58
CA LEU A 118 -28.48 31.38 -46.63
C LEU A 118 -28.82 31.02 -45.18
N LYS A 119 -30.11 31.00 -44.81
CA LYS A 119 -30.54 30.57 -43.47
C LYS A 119 -30.26 29.10 -43.24
N ALA A 120 -30.55 28.23 -44.21
CA ALA A 120 -30.27 26.80 -44.13
C ALA A 120 -28.76 26.55 -43.94
N LEU A 121 -27.93 27.19 -44.77
CA LEU A 121 -26.47 27.05 -44.67
C LEU A 121 -25.93 27.59 -43.35
N LYS A 122 -26.49 28.68 -42.81
CA LYS A 122 -26.10 29.20 -41.49
C LYS A 122 -26.38 28.22 -40.36
N VAL A 123 -27.52 27.52 -40.42
CA VAL A 123 -27.85 26.49 -39.43
C VAL A 123 -26.89 25.32 -39.56
N GLU A 124 -26.64 24.83 -40.78
CA GLU A 124 -25.68 23.75 -41.03
C GLU A 124 -24.27 24.08 -40.52
N VAL A 125 -23.77 25.29 -40.80
CA VAL A 125 -22.45 25.73 -40.32
C VAL A 125 -22.45 25.86 -38.79
N ALA A 126 -23.52 26.37 -38.18
CA ALA A 126 -23.62 26.46 -36.73
C ALA A 126 -23.61 25.07 -36.07
N ASP A 127 -24.35 24.12 -36.65
CA ASP A 127 -24.39 22.73 -36.19
C ASP A 127 -23.01 22.07 -36.32
N MET A 128 -22.34 22.24 -37.47
CA MET A 128 -20.98 21.72 -37.71
C MET A 128 -19.96 22.30 -36.71
N VAL A 129 -20.03 23.61 -36.42
CA VAL A 129 -19.18 24.24 -35.41
C VAL A 129 -19.44 23.66 -34.02
N SER A 130 -20.70 23.49 -33.64
CA SER A 130 -21.05 22.89 -32.35
C SER A 130 -20.54 21.45 -32.20
N ASP A 131 -20.61 20.68 -33.29
CA ASP A 131 -20.10 19.31 -33.33
C ASP A 131 -18.57 19.26 -33.26
N LEU A 132 -17.89 20.19 -33.93
CA LEU A 132 -16.43 20.33 -33.84
C LEU A 132 -15.99 20.71 -32.42
N GLU A 133 -16.69 21.62 -31.76
CA GLU A 133 -16.41 21.99 -30.37
C GLU A 133 -16.60 20.80 -29.41
N ARG A 134 -17.68 20.03 -29.58
CA ARG A 134 -17.93 18.83 -28.79
C ARG A 134 -16.83 17.80 -28.99
N ARG A 135 -16.50 17.48 -30.24
CA ARG A 135 -15.40 16.54 -30.58
C ARG A 135 -14.05 17.03 -30.08
N GLY A 136 -13.81 18.35 -30.11
CA GLY A 136 -12.62 18.98 -29.56
C GLY A 136 -12.49 18.71 -28.06
N LYS A 137 -13.56 18.93 -27.28
CA LYS A 137 -13.59 18.65 -25.84
C LYS A 137 -13.36 17.18 -25.52
N GLU A 138 -14.03 16.28 -26.24
CA GLU A 138 -13.85 14.83 -26.09
C GLU A 138 -12.42 14.38 -26.43
N LEU A 139 -11.82 14.97 -27.46
CA LEU A 139 -10.44 14.67 -27.85
C LEU A 139 -9.45 15.14 -26.77
N THR A 140 -9.65 16.32 -26.18
CA THR A 140 -8.81 16.82 -25.09
C THR A 140 -8.86 15.89 -23.89
N THR A 141 -10.04 15.47 -23.46
CA THR A 141 -10.18 14.55 -22.30
C THR A 141 -9.51 13.20 -22.56
N ARG A 142 -9.70 12.64 -23.76
CA ARG A 142 -9.03 11.38 -24.14
C ARG A 142 -7.51 11.54 -24.21
N TYR A 143 -7.02 12.67 -24.71
CA TYR A 143 -5.59 12.95 -24.78
C TYR A 143 -4.97 13.05 -23.39
N GLU A 144 -5.62 13.76 -22.47
CA GLU A 144 -5.18 13.85 -21.07
C GLU A 144 -5.14 12.48 -20.38
N GLN A 145 -6.18 11.66 -20.60
CA GLN A 145 -6.22 10.29 -20.08
C GLN A 145 -5.05 9.44 -20.62
N VAL A 146 -4.82 9.47 -21.93
CA VAL A 146 -3.70 8.72 -22.55
C VAL A 146 -2.35 9.20 -22.03
N GLN A 147 -2.18 10.51 -21.78
CA GLN A 147 -0.97 11.04 -21.15
C GLN A 147 -0.77 10.50 -19.74
N LEU A 148 -1.83 10.49 -18.92
CA LEU A 148 -1.80 9.96 -17.56
C LEU A 148 -1.45 8.46 -17.55
N GLU A 149 -2.13 7.66 -18.38
CA GLU A 149 -1.84 6.22 -18.52
C GLU A 149 -0.42 5.95 -19.03
N THR A 150 0.08 6.79 -19.94
CA THR A 150 1.46 6.70 -20.44
C THR A 150 2.47 6.96 -19.32
N ASN A 151 2.23 7.95 -18.46
CA ASN A 151 3.09 8.24 -17.30
C ASN A 151 3.07 7.08 -16.30
N GLN A 152 1.89 6.53 -15.99
CA GLN A 152 1.79 5.35 -15.12
C GLN A 152 2.55 4.15 -15.70
N LEU A 153 2.44 3.91 -17.00
CA LEU A 153 3.15 2.83 -17.67
C LEU A 153 4.67 3.03 -17.64
N GLN A 154 5.16 4.27 -17.59
CA GLN A 154 6.59 4.57 -17.42
C GLN A 154 7.09 4.29 -16.00
N GLU A 155 6.28 4.54 -14.97
CA GLU A 155 6.66 4.31 -13.57
C GLU A 155 6.54 2.84 -13.12
N LEU A 156 5.62 2.08 -13.73
CA LEU A 156 5.31 0.72 -13.32
C LEU A 156 6.53 -0.23 -13.36
N PRO A 157 7.38 -0.23 -14.42
CA PRO A 157 8.56 -1.10 -14.47
C PRO A 157 9.51 -0.89 -13.30
N GLU A 158 9.79 0.36 -12.93
CA GLU A 158 10.68 0.69 -11.79
C GLU A 158 10.07 0.23 -10.45
N LYS A 159 8.75 0.39 -10.29
CA LYS A 159 8.03 -0.10 -9.10
C LYS A 159 8.08 -1.62 -9.02
N ILE A 160 7.91 -2.33 -10.14
CA ILE A 160 7.99 -3.78 -10.21
C ILE A 160 9.41 -4.25 -9.85
N SER A 161 10.46 -3.67 -10.44
CA SER A 161 11.83 -4.04 -10.11
C SER A 161 12.16 -3.78 -8.64
N GLY A 162 11.71 -2.66 -8.08
CA GLY A 162 11.87 -2.36 -6.65
C GLY A 162 11.14 -3.34 -5.72
N LEU A 163 9.94 -3.79 -6.11
CA LEU A 163 9.21 -4.83 -5.38
C LEU A 163 9.88 -6.19 -5.49
N GLU A 164 10.39 -6.57 -6.67
CA GLU A 164 11.13 -7.81 -6.88
C GLU A 164 12.42 -7.85 -6.08
N GLU A 165 13.17 -6.73 -6.04
CA GLU A 165 14.34 -6.58 -5.18
C GLU A 165 13.96 -6.73 -3.71
N SER A 166 12.90 -6.05 -3.27
CA SER A 166 12.40 -6.15 -1.89
C SER A 166 11.98 -7.57 -1.53
N ILE A 167 11.28 -8.28 -2.42
CA ILE A 167 10.92 -9.70 -2.25
C ILE A 167 12.18 -10.56 -2.17
N SER A 168 13.18 -10.32 -3.02
CA SER A 168 14.44 -11.06 -2.99
C SER A 168 15.21 -10.83 -1.69
N GLN A 169 15.21 -9.60 -1.17
CA GLN A 169 15.83 -9.26 0.10
C GLN A 169 15.08 -9.91 1.27
N LEU A 170 13.75 -9.89 1.26
CA LEU A 170 12.93 -10.57 2.26
C LEU A 170 13.17 -12.08 2.24
N LYS A 171 13.22 -12.70 1.06
CA LYS A 171 13.57 -14.11 0.90
C LYS A 171 14.97 -14.45 1.40
N LYS A 172 15.96 -13.56 1.22
CA LYS A 172 17.32 -13.73 1.75
C LYS A 172 17.39 -13.52 3.28
N LYS A 173 16.65 -12.54 3.81
CA LYS A 173 16.52 -12.28 5.26
C LYS A 173 15.79 -13.41 5.96
N GLN A 174 14.87 -14.07 5.26
CA GLN A 174 14.33 -15.37 5.62
C GLN A 174 15.42 -16.43 5.45
N SER A 175 16.42 -16.39 6.35
CA SER A 175 17.42 -17.44 6.53
C SER A 175 16.74 -18.81 6.66
N PRO A 176 17.43 -19.94 6.38
CA PRO A 176 16.84 -21.27 6.56
C PRO A 176 16.41 -21.38 8.01
N ILE A 177 15.10 -21.28 8.21
CA ILE A 177 14.48 -21.28 9.51
C ILE A 177 14.84 -22.63 10.12
N GLN A 178 15.76 -22.63 11.10
CA GLN A 178 16.25 -23.86 11.74
C GLN A 178 15.12 -24.66 12.39
N ASN A 179 13.98 -24.01 12.65
CA ASN A 179 12.79 -24.60 13.25
C ASN A 179 11.66 -24.77 12.21
N PRO A 180 11.32 -26.02 11.81
CA PRO A 180 10.24 -26.31 10.87
C PRO A 180 8.88 -25.69 11.26
N ASN A 181 8.67 -25.48 12.56
CA ASN A 181 7.45 -24.89 13.13
C ASN A 181 7.28 -23.38 12.82
N MET A 182 8.34 -22.68 12.39
CA MET A 182 8.27 -21.28 11.99
C MET A 182 8.08 -21.10 10.47
N VAL A 183 8.04 -22.20 9.70
CA VAL A 183 7.76 -22.21 8.24
C VAL A 183 6.31 -22.66 7.95
N LEU A 184 5.47 -22.74 8.99
CA LEU A 184 4.12 -23.23 8.84
C LEU A 184 3.23 -22.16 8.19
N PRO A 185 2.32 -22.54 7.27
CA PRO A 185 1.25 -21.67 6.80
C PRO A 185 0.42 -21.15 7.98
N LEU A 186 -0.19 -19.98 7.83
CA LEU A 186 -0.93 -19.30 8.90
C LEU A 186 -2.01 -20.18 9.56
N SER A 187 -2.68 -21.03 8.79
CA SER A 187 -3.65 -21.99 9.34
C SER A 187 -3.00 -22.97 10.31
N ARG A 188 -1.83 -23.50 9.95
CA ARG A 188 -1.12 -24.50 10.73
C ARG A 188 -0.39 -23.90 11.94
N THR A 189 0.00 -22.63 11.89
CA THR A 189 0.51 -21.93 13.08
C THR A 189 -0.59 -21.70 14.10
N LEU A 190 -1.81 -21.32 13.66
CA LEU A 190 -2.96 -21.17 14.56
C LEU A 190 -3.29 -22.49 15.28
N GLU A 191 -3.36 -23.60 14.55
CA GLU A 191 -3.57 -24.93 15.15
C GLU A 191 -2.46 -25.29 16.16
N LEU A 192 -1.21 -24.94 15.88
CA LEU A 192 -0.09 -25.19 16.80
C LEU A 192 -0.22 -24.34 18.06
N VAL A 193 -0.62 -23.07 17.93
CA VAL A 193 -0.87 -22.15 19.06
C VAL A 193 -2.01 -22.68 19.92
N ASP A 194 -3.10 -23.13 19.32
CA ASP A 194 -4.24 -23.72 20.04
C ASP A 194 -3.83 -24.97 20.83
N LYS A 195 -3.00 -25.83 20.25
CA LYS A 195 -2.45 -27.00 20.97
C LYS A 195 -1.55 -26.59 22.13
N ARG A 196 -0.65 -25.63 21.93
CA ARG A 196 0.27 -25.17 22.99
C ARG A 196 -0.47 -24.43 24.11
N THR A 197 -1.54 -23.71 23.80
CA THR A 197 -2.38 -23.07 24.82
C THR A 197 -3.14 -24.11 25.64
N GLN A 198 -3.70 -25.15 25.00
CA GLN A 198 -4.31 -26.28 25.71
C GLN A 198 -3.31 -27.01 26.62
N GLU A 199 -2.13 -27.36 26.10
CA GLU A 199 -1.06 -27.99 26.89
C GLU A 199 -0.66 -27.13 28.09
N ARG A 200 -0.55 -25.80 27.91
CA ARG A 200 -0.23 -24.87 29.00
C ARG A 200 -1.34 -24.85 30.04
N ASP A 201 -2.59 -24.75 29.63
CA ASP A 201 -3.73 -24.69 30.54
C ASP A 201 -3.91 -26.02 31.31
N GLU A 202 -3.58 -27.16 30.70
CA GLU A 202 -3.49 -28.46 31.39
C GLU A 202 -2.36 -28.49 32.43
N LEU A 203 -1.19 -27.96 32.07
CA LEU A 203 -0.05 -27.85 32.99
C LEU A 203 -0.37 -26.94 34.19
N ASP A 204 -1.04 -25.81 33.94
CA ASP A 204 -1.46 -24.87 34.98
C ASP A 204 -2.46 -25.55 35.94
N ARG A 205 -3.42 -26.32 35.42
CA ARG A 205 -4.34 -27.12 36.26
C ARG A 205 -3.60 -28.16 37.10
N HIS A 206 -2.60 -28.84 36.54
CA HIS A 206 -1.77 -29.76 37.31
C HIS A 206 -0.98 -29.03 38.39
N PHE A 207 -0.44 -27.85 38.07
CA PHE A 207 0.28 -27.03 39.03
C PHE A 207 -0.62 -26.60 40.20
N GLU A 208 -1.83 -26.13 39.92
CA GLU A 208 -2.83 -25.78 40.93
C GLU A 208 -3.20 -26.99 41.81
N GLN A 209 -3.41 -28.17 41.22
CA GLN A 209 -3.70 -29.40 41.96
C GLN A 209 -2.55 -29.79 42.89
N LEU A 210 -1.31 -29.76 42.39
CA LEU A 210 -0.12 -30.03 43.19
C LEU A 210 0.02 -29.00 44.31
N GLN A 211 -0.15 -27.71 44.01
CA GLN A 211 -0.07 -26.62 44.98
C GLN A 211 -1.13 -26.75 46.08
N ALA A 212 -2.33 -27.26 45.76
CA ALA A 212 -3.37 -27.58 46.75
C ALA A 212 -3.05 -28.80 47.62
N GLN A 213 -2.28 -29.77 47.10
CA GLN A 213 -1.86 -30.97 47.85
C GLN A 213 -0.68 -30.70 48.80
N VAL A 214 0.24 -29.79 48.43
CA VAL A 214 1.41 -29.41 49.25
C VAL A 214 1.05 -29.07 50.71
N PRO A 215 0.09 -28.18 51.02
CA PRO A 215 -0.24 -27.85 52.41
C PRO A 215 -0.86 -29.03 53.17
N ARG A 216 -1.63 -29.90 52.50
CA ARG A 216 -2.20 -31.10 53.13
C ARG A 216 -1.09 -32.08 53.51
N LYS A 217 -0.19 -32.37 52.58
CA LYS A 217 0.98 -33.23 52.83
C LYS A 217 1.92 -32.64 53.87
N ARG A 218 2.08 -31.33 53.91
CA ARG A 218 2.84 -30.63 54.96
C ARG A 218 2.20 -30.83 56.34
N LYS A 219 0.88 -30.66 56.46
CA LYS A 219 0.15 -30.93 57.72
C LYS A 219 0.23 -32.40 58.15
N GLU A 220 0.14 -33.33 57.20
CA GLU A 220 0.32 -34.77 57.47
C GLU A 220 1.74 -35.06 57.98
N MET A 221 2.76 -34.46 57.38
CA MET A 221 4.15 -34.58 57.81
C MET A 221 4.36 -34.00 59.21
N GLU A 222 3.84 -32.79 59.48
CA GLU A 222 3.90 -32.15 60.80
C GLU A 222 3.20 -33.02 61.86
N ARG A 223 2.06 -33.62 61.54
CA ARG A 223 1.35 -34.56 62.44
C ARG A 223 2.17 -35.81 62.72
N LEU A 224 2.70 -36.47 61.68
CA LEU A 224 3.53 -37.67 61.85
C LEU A 224 4.82 -37.36 62.64
N GLN A 225 5.40 -36.18 62.43
CA GLN A 225 6.55 -35.72 63.20
C GLN A 225 6.20 -35.50 64.68
N ALA A 226 5.02 -34.93 64.96
CA ALA A 226 4.51 -34.78 66.31
C ALA A 226 4.18 -36.14 66.99
N GLU A 227 3.76 -37.14 66.23
CA GLU A 227 3.52 -38.52 66.71
C GLU A 227 4.83 -39.30 66.92
N LEU A 228 5.87 -39.04 66.11
CA LEU A 228 7.19 -39.65 66.24
C LEU A 228 7.97 -39.14 67.46
N ALA A 229 7.92 -37.85 67.77
CA ALA A 229 8.65 -37.26 68.90
C ALA A 229 8.42 -37.97 70.27
N PRO A 230 7.18 -38.28 70.70
CA PRO A 230 6.95 -39.04 71.92
C PRO A 230 7.36 -40.52 71.80
N LEU A 231 7.34 -41.11 70.61
CA LEU A 231 7.81 -42.48 70.39
C LEU A 231 9.33 -42.57 70.46
N GLU A 232 10.04 -41.59 69.92
CA GLU A 232 11.49 -41.49 70.02
C GLU A 232 11.94 -41.28 71.47
N THR A 233 11.28 -40.41 72.23
CA THR A 233 11.56 -40.25 73.67
C THR A 233 11.24 -41.51 74.47
N LYS A 234 10.14 -42.22 74.16
CA LYS A 234 9.83 -43.54 74.76
C LYS A 234 10.85 -44.61 74.40
N ARG A 235 11.32 -44.64 73.15
CA ARG A 235 12.42 -45.52 72.73
C ARG A 235 13.71 -45.17 73.46
N GLN A 236 14.04 -43.89 73.59
CA GLN A 236 15.27 -43.48 74.25
C GLN A 236 15.23 -43.84 75.73
N THR A 237 14.13 -43.55 76.43
CA THR A 237 13.93 -43.95 77.84
C THR A 237 13.91 -45.47 78.04
N SER A 238 13.31 -46.25 77.12
CA SER A 238 13.35 -47.72 77.22
C SER A 238 14.75 -48.26 76.96
N THR A 239 15.50 -47.69 76.01
CA THR A 239 16.89 -48.09 75.76
C THR A 239 17.83 -47.71 76.90
N THR A 240 17.64 -46.56 77.56
CA THR A 240 18.41 -46.21 78.75
C THR A 240 18.03 -47.10 79.93
N ALA A 241 16.73 -47.35 80.16
CA ALA A 241 16.27 -48.28 81.18
C ALA A 241 16.81 -49.71 80.96
N ALA A 242 16.83 -50.20 79.72
CA ALA A 242 17.41 -51.50 79.37
C ALA A 242 18.93 -51.52 79.58
N LYS A 243 19.65 -50.46 79.21
CA LYS A 243 21.09 -50.33 79.49
C LYS A 243 21.38 -50.27 80.99
N GLU A 244 20.56 -49.57 81.76
CA GLU A 244 20.69 -49.54 83.22
C GLU A 244 20.31 -50.87 83.87
N ALA A 245 19.28 -51.58 83.39
CA ALA A 245 18.94 -52.92 83.86
C ALA A 245 20.07 -53.91 83.54
N ARG A 246 20.68 -53.79 82.36
CA ARG A 246 21.87 -54.56 81.98
C ARG A 246 23.07 -54.22 82.88
N ARG A 247 23.33 -52.94 83.16
CA ARG A 247 24.36 -52.52 84.11
C ARG A 247 24.07 -53.00 85.53
N ARG A 248 22.82 -52.98 86.00
CA ARG A 248 22.42 -53.53 87.32
C ARG A 248 22.62 -55.04 87.37
N LYS A 249 22.32 -55.76 86.28
CA LYS A 249 22.56 -57.20 86.17
C LYS A 249 24.06 -57.53 86.12
N GLU A 250 24.85 -56.76 85.37
CA GLU A 250 26.31 -56.89 85.30
C GLU A 250 26.98 -56.53 86.65
N ALA A 251 26.48 -55.52 87.37
CA ALA A 251 26.94 -55.18 88.72
C ALA A 251 26.53 -56.25 89.76
N ALA A 252 25.33 -56.83 89.64
CA ALA A 252 24.88 -57.92 90.51
C ALA A 252 25.62 -59.25 90.25
N LEU A 253 26.03 -59.52 89.00
CA LEU A 253 26.85 -60.68 88.63
C LEU A 253 28.34 -60.45 88.93
N GLY A 254 28.83 -59.21 88.82
CA GLY A 254 30.21 -58.83 89.13
C GLY A 254 30.55 -58.93 90.60
N GLY A 255 29.58 -58.73 91.51
CA GLY A 255 29.82 -58.91 92.95
C GLY A 255 30.08 -60.35 93.37
N VAL A 256 29.50 -61.34 92.68
CA VAL A 256 29.70 -62.76 93.01
C VAL A 256 31.03 -63.30 92.48
N GLN A 257 31.55 -62.71 91.40
CA GLN A 257 32.85 -63.07 90.83
C GLN A 257 34.01 -62.42 91.60
N ASP A 258 33.89 -61.16 92.04
CA ASP A 258 34.90 -60.52 92.89
C ASP A 258 35.00 -61.21 94.26
N ASP A 259 33.89 -61.60 94.90
CA ASP A 259 33.91 -62.37 96.16
C ASP A 259 34.61 -63.75 96.02
N LEU A 260 34.51 -64.37 94.83
CA LEU A 260 35.18 -65.63 94.51
C LEU A 260 36.67 -65.43 94.20
N GLU A 261 37.04 -64.34 93.52
CA GLU A 261 38.43 -63.99 93.24
C GLU A 261 39.17 -63.51 94.50
N GLU A 262 38.53 -62.75 95.38
CA GLU A 262 39.10 -62.38 96.68
C GLU A 262 39.34 -63.60 97.57
N ARG A 263 38.39 -64.55 97.59
CA ARG A 263 38.61 -65.85 98.24
C ARG A 263 39.74 -66.63 97.58
N GLY A 264 39.79 -66.69 96.26
CA GLY A 264 40.86 -67.37 95.52
C GLY A 264 42.25 -66.78 95.79
N ARG A 265 42.36 -65.46 95.87
CA ARG A 265 43.59 -64.73 96.24
C ARG A 265 43.97 -64.96 97.70
N TRP A 266 42.99 -65.01 98.60
CA TRP A 266 43.22 -65.33 100.01
C TRP A 266 43.70 -66.78 100.17
N TRP A 267 43.09 -67.73 99.48
CA TRP A 267 43.50 -69.13 99.49
C TRP A 267 44.91 -69.32 98.90
N THR A 268 45.23 -68.68 97.77
CA THR A 268 46.58 -68.73 97.20
C THR A 268 47.61 -68.01 98.06
N ALA A 269 47.27 -66.88 98.69
CA ALA A 269 48.16 -66.22 99.66
C ALA A 269 48.38 -67.06 100.93
N SER A 270 47.35 -67.78 101.39
CA SER A 270 47.48 -68.72 102.51
C SER A 270 48.31 -69.93 102.13
N GLU A 271 48.19 -70.41 100.89
CA GLU A 271 48.97 -71.52 100.34
C GLU A 271 50.44 -71.13 100.15
N THR A 272 50.72 -69.92 99.64
CA THR A 272 52.11 -69.43 99.51
C THR A 272 52.74 -69.15 100.86
N ALA A 273 52.00 -68.61 101.83
CA ALA A 273 52.48 -68.45 103.20
C ALA A 273 52.79 -69.80 103.88
N LEU A 274 51.93 -70.81 103.68
CA LEU A 274 52.17 -72.17 104.18
C LEU A 274 53.35 -72.87 103.48
N LYS A 275 53.51 -72.69 102.17
CA LYS A 275 54.68 -73.20 101.41
C LYS A 275 55.98 -72.50 101.79
N GLN A 276 55.95 -71.25 102.25
CA GLN A 276 57.15 -70.57 102.77
C GLN A 276 57.50 -71.00 104.20
N MET A 277 56.57 -71.65 104.93
CA MET A 277 56.77 -72.06 106.32
C MET A 277 57.12 -73.55 106.46
N LEU A 278 56.74 -74.38 105.49
CA LEU A 278 57.24 -75.73 105.29
C LEU A 278 58.22 -75.73 104.13
N ASP A 279 59.53 -75.69 104.39
CA ASP A 279 60.60 -75.87 103.39
C ASP A 279 60.43 -77.20 102.60
N ILE A 280 59.65 -77.15 101.50
CA ILE A 280 59.65 -78.04 100.33
C ILE A 280 59.44 -77.18 99.09
#